data_AF-A0A067MHS7-F1
#
_entry.id   AF-A0A067MHS7-F1
#
_cell.length_a   1.000
_cell.length_b   1.000
_cell.length_c   1.000
_cell.angle_alpha   90.00
_cell.angle_beta   90.00
_cell.angle_gamma   90.00
#
_symmetry.space_group_name_H-M   'P 1'
#
loop_
_entity.id
_entity.type
_entity.pdbx_description
1 polymer ?
#
loop_
_entity_poly.entity_id
_entity_poly.type
_entity_poly.pdbx_seq_one_letter_code
_entity_poly.pdbx_strand_id
1 'polypeptide(L)'
;MRASQARTDAMRSRLHILHLQYAAWSQASSLFEYLDKIGRKTPSSVMAALKQDSSLLGHMAGVVLACKELQKWLGGKLDQLLTSSEYLKPFFIRRRDENGSAAIHPNLANPEARNPKDGTIELVLTSLLREGGPESNPSTLLRALWPVLQKHTEASKITADAFDCLGDFGIVSEFVGGLVDTTFGKELKQLVAEANKSGASKSWFTTLCAIPESKLQRLPPTPRFDLYGELDAIVASQANQWLEVVFSLDGRPGLDTIIATNELVPHYDHLWMYIDSTLWEAAEQLEGTPGSLKDMYGLVNPDHEERPRYSREFLKEFYRVEHERKESAPTPAPAAQPSESSIPVAIPGQDEVARAPPRPTEAPKTKRKGKGKKKKAPRPSPNDAAEPPEDKEADEDHPFIPNLSKLSHKTIEIFQRLLSHEEKSGQIRWGDFEKAMAQAGFDVIQTEGSSVRFDPLVGDARPISFHRPHPDSTLSPVLIRWTGARLKRRYGWTASTFSTESANVDTAAEAE
;
A
#
# COMPACT_ATOMS: atom_id res chain seq x y z
N MET A 1 12.44 -4.93 31.82
CA MET A 1 12.82 -3.53 31.54
C MET A 1 13.31 -3.33 30.10
N ARG A 2 14.44 -3.91 29.66
CA ARG A 2 14.98 -3.70 28.29
C ARG A 2 14.02 -4.08 27.15
N ALA A 3 13.30 -5.21 27.27
CA ALA A 3 12.33 -5.64 26.25
C ALA A 3 11.09 -4.73 26.16
N SER A 4 10.59 -4.24 27.31
CA SER A 4 9.45 -3.31 27.38
C SER A 4 9.81 -1.94 26.79
N GLN A 5 11.02 -1.45 27.07
CA GLN A 5 11.55 -0.24 26.43
C GLN A 5 11.65 -0.39 24.90
N ALA A 6 12.23 -1.50 24.42
CA ALA A 6 12.39 -1.75 22.99
C ALA A 6 11.05 -1.80 22.23
N ARG A 7 10.01 -2.41 22.83
CA ARG A 7 8.65 -2.42 22.25
C ARG A 7 8.07 -1.01 22.16
N THR A 8 8.23 -0.22 23.22
CA THR A 8 7.73 1.15 23.27
C THR A 8 8.42 2.03 22.24
N ASP A 9 9.75 1.91 22.10
CA ASP A 9 10.50 2.65 21.08
C ASP A 9 10.10 2.23 19.65
N ALA A 10 9.80 0.95 19.43
CA ALA A 10 9.28 0.45 18.15
C ALA A 10 7.88 1.04 17.83
N MET A 11 6.99 1.11 18.82
CA MET A 11 5.68 1.75 18.70
C MET A 11 5.84 3.24 18.34
N ARG A 12 6.64 3.98 19.11
CA ARG A 12 6.91 5.42 18.88
C ARG A 12 7.49 5.69 17.50
N SER A 13 8.50 4.92 17.09
CA SER A 13 9.11 5.05 15.77
C SER A 13 8.11 4.78 14.64
N ARG A 14 7.26 3.74 14.78
CA ARG A 14 6.21 3.44 13.80
C ARG A 14 5.18 4.56 13.72
N LEU A 15 4.74 5.07 14.87
CA LEU A 15 3.75 6.15 14.96
C LEU A 15 4.27 7.45 14.32
N HIS A 16 5.52 7.81 14.62
CA HIS A 16 6.15 8.99 14.02
C HIS A 16 6.19 8.90 12.48
N ILE A 17 6.58 7.75 11.93
CA ILE A 17 6.61 7.54 10.47
C ILE A 17 5.20 7.60 9.87
N LEU A 18 4.19 7.04 10.55
CA LEU A 18 2.80 7.15 10.10
C LEU A 18 2.32 8.60 10.03
N HIS A 19 2.65 9.42 11.03
CA HIS A 19 2.34 10.85 11.00
C HIS A 19 3.07 11.58 9.86
N LEU A 20 4.37 11.32 9.66
CA LEU A 20 5.10 11.90 8.53
C LEU A 20 4.54 11.45 7.18
N GLN A 21 4.10 10.19 7.09
CA GLN A 21 3.49 9.62 5.90
C GLN A 21 2.15 10.30 5.59
N TYR A 22 1.30 10.46 6.60
CA TYR A 22 0.06 11.22 6.46
C TYR A 22 0.35 12.66 6.03
N ALA A 23 1.26 13.35 6.71
CA ALA A 23 1.62 14.73 6.42
C ALA A 23 2.13 14.92 4.99
N ALA A 24 3.04 14.06 4.53
CA ALA A 24 3.59 14.15 3.18
C ALA A 24 2.53 13.90 2.10
N TRP A 25 1.73 12.84 2.24
CA TRP A 25 0.77 12.44 1.22
C TRP A 25 -0.50 13.29 1.19
N SER A 26 -0.99 13.76 2.34
CA SER A 26 -2.13 14.69 2.40
C SER A 26 -1.80 16.03 1.74
N GLN A 27 -0.61 16.58 2.02
CA GLN A 27 -0.13 17.80 1.38
C GLN A 27 0.08 17.60 -0.13
N ALA A 28 0.67 16.48 -0.54
CA ALA A 28 0.84 16.15 -1.95
C ALA A 28 -0.54 16.04 -2.65
N SER A 29 -1.48 15.29 -2.10
CA SER A 29 -2.83 15.14 -2.66
C SER A 29 -3.52 16.49 -2.83
N SER A 30 -3.53 17.29 -1.76
CA SER A 30 -4.14 18.64 -1.76
C SER A 30 -3.54 19.54 -2.84
N LEU A 31 -2.21 19.51 -3.01
CA LEU A 31 -1.51 20.27 -4.04
C LEU A 31 -1.89 19.81 -5.46
N PHE A 32 -1.92 18.50 -5.72
CA PHE A 32 -2.28 17.99 -7.05
C PHE A 32 -3.75 18.20 -7.38
N GLU A 33 -4.64 18.08 -6.41
CA GLU A 33 -6.06 18.43 -6.57
C GLU A 33 -6.24 19.92 -6.89
N TYR A 34 -5.50 20.79 -6.20
CA TYR A 34 -5.50 22.22 -6.52
C TYR A 34 -4.99 22.48 -7.94
N LEU A 35 -3.86 21.88 -8.34
CA LEU A 35 -3.31 21.99 -9.69
C LEU A 35 -4.30 21.49 -10.75
N ASP A 36 -5.03 20.41 -10.48
CA ASP A 36 -6.07 19.90 -11.37
C ASP A 36 -7.24 20.87 -11.51
N LYS A 37 -7.72 21.44 -10.39
CA LYS A 37 -8.79 22.46 -10.34
C LYS A 37 -8.44 23.70 -11.15
N ILE A 38 -7.19 24.15 -11.12
CA ILE A 38 -6.71 25.29 -11.93
C ILE A 38 -6.25 24.90 -13.34
N GLY A 39 -6.50 23.65 -13.77
CA GLY A 39 -6.23 23.16 -15.12
C GLY A 39 -4.75 22.98 -15.47
N ARG A 40 -3.88 22.82 -14.48
CA ARG A 40 -2.43 22.64 -14.65
C ARG A 40 -2.05 21.16 -14.59
N LYS A 41 -2.17 20.47 -15.72
CA LYS A 41 -2.00 19.00 -15.82
C LYS A 41 -0.68 18.54 -16.44
N THR A 42 0.17 19.47 -16.90
CA THR A 42 1.48 19.14 -17.51
C THR A 42 2.63 19.81 -16.77
N PRO A 43 3.84 19.21 -16.72
CA PRO A 43 4.99 19.80 -16.03
C PRO A 43 5.28 21.25 -16.44
N SER A 44 5.19 21.57 -17.73
CA SER A 44 5.40 22.93 -18.24
C SER A 44 4.33 23.91 -17.77
N SER A 45 3.05 23.47 -17.73
CA SER A 45 1.95 24.31 -17.24
C SER A 45 2.04 24.56 -15.73
N VAL A 46 2.44 23.55 -14.95
CA VAL A 46 2.69 23.68 -13.51
C VAL A 46 3.85 24.65 -13.29
N MET A 47 4.97 24.46 -13.98
CA MET A 47 6.14 25.35 -13.86
C MET A 47 5.81 26.80 -14.21
N ALA A 48 5.00 27.04 -15.24
CA ALA A 48 4.53 28.38 -15.59
C ALA A 48 3.69 29.01 -14.46
N ALA A 49 2.85 28.23 -13.77
CA ALA A 49 2.09 28.70 -12.62
C ALA A 49 2.99 29.00 -11.42
N LEU A 50 3.97 28.14 -11.12
CA LEU A 50 4.94 28.33 -10.03
C LEU A 50 5.77 29.61 -10.20
N LYS A 51 6.07 30.03 -11.43
CA LYS A 51 6.76 31.29 -11.72
C LYS A 51 5.92 32.53 -11.43
N GLN A 52 4.60 32.41 -11.43
CA GLN A 52 3.66 33.52 -11.28
C GLN A 52 3.14 33.64 -9.85
N ASP A 53 3.10 32.53 -9.12
CA ASP A 53 2.51 32.45 -7.78
C ASP A 53 3.56 31.97 -6.76
N SER A 54 4.02 32.92 -5.94
CA SER A 54 5.00 32.64 -4.89
C SER A 54 4.46 31.72 -3.80
N SER A 55 3.17 31.79 -3.47
CA SER A 55 2.55 30.92 -2.46
C SER A 55 2.50 29.49 -2.98
N LEU A 56 2.09 29.29 -4.24
CA LEU A 56 2.09 27.98 -4.88
C LEU A 56 3.52 27.38 -4.98
N LEU A 57 4.52 28.23 -5.26
CA LEU A 57 5.93 27.80 -5.21
C LEU A 57 6.35 27.33 -3.82
N GLY A 58 5.98 28.06 -2.76
CA GLY A 58 6.20 27.65 -1.38
C GLY A 58 5.51 26.34 -1.03
N HIS A 59 4.26 26.15 -1.47
CA HIS A 59 3.51 24.89 -1.28
C HIS A 59 4.19 23.70 -1.97
N MET A 60 4.62 23.86 -3.22
CA MET A 60 5.38 22.84 -3.95
C MET A 60 6.69 22.50 -3.25
N ALA A 61 7.45 23.51 -2.78
CA ALA A 61 8.68 23.29 -2.03
C ALA A 61 8.41 22.53 -0.72
N GLY A 62 7.33 22.86 -0.02
CA GLY A 62 6.87 22.17 1.20
C GLY A 62 6.57 20.70 0.98
N VAL A 63 5.81 20.37 -0.06
CA VAL A 63 5.50 18.97 -0.42
C VAL A 63 6.78 18.18 -0.70
N VAL A 64 7.72 18.75 -1.45
CA VAL A 64 9.00 18.08 -1.74
C VAL A 64 9.80 17.83 -0.45
N LEU A 65 9.88 18.82 0.44
CA LEU A 65 10.59 18.69 1.71
C LEU A 65 9.92 17.70 2.67
N ALA A 66 8.58 17.70 2.76
CA ALA A 66 7.83 16.73 3.56
C ALA A 66 8.07 15.30 3.08
N CYS A 67 8.03 15.06 1.76
CA CYS A 67 8.35 13.76 1.17
C CYS A 67 9.84 13.39 1.36
N LYS A 68 10.76 14.37 1.33
CA LYS A 68 12.18 14.13 1.63
C LYS A 68 12.40 13.72 3.09
N GLU A 69 11.71 14.36 4.03
CA GLU A 69 11.77 13.97 5.43
C GLU A 69 11.20 12.56 5.63
N LEU A 70 10.04 12.24 5.04
CA LEU A 70 9.51 10.88 5.04
C LEU A 70 10.50 9.86 4.44
N GLN A 71 11.11 10.18 3.30
CA GLN A 71 12.12 9.33 2.65
C GLN A 71 13.30 9.03 3.59
N LYS A 72 13.83 10.05 4.27
CA LYS A 72 14.92 9.89 5.25
C LYS A 72 14.55 8.92 6.37
N TRP A 73 13.37 9.07 6.97
CA TRP A 73 12.92 8.20 8.06
C TRP A 73 12.62 6.77 7.62
N LEU A 74 11.99 6.61 6.45
CA LEU A 74 11.76 5.28 5.86
C LEU A 74 13.08 4.59 5.50
N GLY A 75 14.08 5.32 5.00
CA GLY A 75 15.42 4.76 4.72
C GLY A 75 16.08 4.22 5.98
N GLY A 76 16.12 5.01 7.06
CA GLY A 76 16.66 4.57 8.34
C GLY A 76 15.93 3.36 8.91
N LYS A 77 14.59 3.31 8.80
CA LYS A 77 13.79 2.15 9.23
C LYS A 77 14.04 0.91 8.35
N LEU A 78 14.15 1.09 7.04
CA LEU A 78 14.39 0.01 6.09
C LEU A 78 15.69 -0.71 6.40
N ASP A 79 16.78 0.03 6.66
CA ASP A 79 18.07 -0.55 7.03
C ASP A 79 17.98 -1.39 8.31
N GLN A 80 17.23 -0.90 9.31
CA GLN A 80 16.99 -1.64 10.55
C GLN A 80 16.20 -2.93 10.31
N LEU A 81 15.15 -2.88 9.48
CA LEU A 81 14.30 -4.04 9.19
C LEU A 81 15.07 -5.11 8.41
N LEU A 82 15.74 -4.71 7.32
CA LEU A 82 16.52 -5.62 6.48
C LEU A 82 17.59 -6.36 7.29
N THR A 83 18.37 -5.62 8.10
CA THR A 83 19.47 -6.18 8.90
C THR A 83 19.01 -6.88 10.18
N SER A 84 17.72 -6.82 10.51
CA SER A 84 17.13 -7.54 11.64
C SER A 84 16.48 -8.88 11.28
N SER A 85 16.32 -9.18 9.98
CA SER A 85 15.78 -10.47 9.53
C SER A 85 16.64 -11.64 10.02
N GLU A 86 16.01 -12.77 10.36
CA GLU A 86 16.71 -13.93 10.95
C GLU A 86 17.89 -14.41 10.09
N TYR A 87 17.74 -14.34 8.76
CA TYR A 87 18.80 -14.71 7.83
C TYR A 87 19.94 -13.69 7.77
N LEU A 88 19.65 -12.39 7.70
CA LEU A 88 20.68 -11.34 7.51
C LEU A 88 21.32 -10.87 8.80
N LYS A 89 20.66 -11.07 9.95
CA LYS A 89 21.15 -10.63 11.27
C LYS A 89 22.59 -11.05 11.59
N PRO A 90 23.09 -12.26 11.25
CA PRO A 90 24.50 -12.63 11.47
C PRO A 90 25.51 -11.81 10.65
N PHE A 91 25.07 -11.13 9.58
CA PHE A 91 25.92 -10.34 8.68
C PHE A 91 26.17 -8.92 9.18
N PHE A 92 25.45 -8.47 10.22
CA PHE A 92 25.50 -7.07 10.66
C PHE A 92 25.65 -6.95 12.18
N ILE A 93 26.46 -5.98 12.59
CA ILE A 93 26.53 -5.50 13.98
C ILE A 93 25.63 -4.27 14.05
N ARG A 94 24.61 -4.36 14.91
CA ARG A 94 23.66 -3.27 15.18
C ARG A 94 23.94 -2.73 16.57
N ARG A 95 24.26 -1.44 16.68
CA ARG A 95 24.53 -0.75 17.95
C ARG A 95 23.73 0.55 18.01
N ARG A 96 23.58 1.08 19.22
CA ARG A 96 23.24 2.49 19.39
C ARG A 96 24.49 3.22 19.83
N ASP A 97 24.72 4.40 19.29
CA ASP A 97 25.79 5.28 19.74
C ASP A 97 25.42 5.95 21.08
N GLU A 98 26.33 6.77 21.60
CA GLU A 98 26.16 7.49 22.87
C GLU A 98 24.96 8.45 22.87
N ASN A 99 24.53 8.89 21.68
CA ASN A 99 23.36 9.74 21.48
C ASN A 99 22.08 8.93 21.26
N GLY A 100 22.15 7.59 21.34
CA GLY A 100 21.02 6.70 21.09
C GLY A 100 20.71 6.49 19.60
N SER A 101 21.50 7.05 18.68
CA SER A 101 21.31 6.87 17.23
C SER A 101 21.73 5.46 16.83
N ALA A 102 20.96 4.85 15.93
CA ALA A 102 21.22 3.47 15.53
C ALA A 102 22.32 3.41 14.45
N ALA A 103 23.37 2.66 14.73
CA ALA A 103 24.50 2.41 13.83
C ALA A 103 24.49 0.95 13.38
N ILE A 104 24.62 0.72 12.08
CA ILE A 104 24.65 -0.61 11.47
C ILE A 104 25.93 -0.72 10.65
N HIS A 105 26.71 -1.77 10.90
CA HIS A 105 27.91 -2.05 10.12
C HIS A 105 28.01 -3.56 9.81
N PRO A 106 28.66 -3.94 8.70
CA PRO A 106 28.93 -5.34 8.40
C PRO A 106 29.71 -6.01 9.53
N ASN A 107 29.30 -7.23 9.89
CA ASN A 107 29.97 -8.06 10.89
C ASN A 107 31.19 -8.75 10.26
N LEU A 108 32.32 -8.04 10.15
CA LEU A 108 33.53 -8.58 9.51
C LEU A 108 34.15 -9.79 10.23
N ALA A 109 33.71 -10.12 11.44
CA ALA A 109 34.07 -11.37 12.13
C ALA A 109 33.36 -12.60 11.55
N ASN A 110 32.22 -12.40 10.87
CA ASN A 110 31.55 -13.44 10.11
C ASN A 110 32.21 -13.59 8.72
N PRO A 111 32.82 -14.75 8.39
CA PRO A 111 33.47 -14.96 7.09
C PRO A 111 32.55 -14.73 5.89
N GLU A 112 31.26 -15.06 6.01
CA GLU A 112 30.28 -14.88 4.94
C GLU A 112 29.91 -13.40 4.74
N ALA A 113 29.98 -12.58 5.79
CA ALA A 113 29.78 -11.13 5.69
C ALA A 113 31.03 -10.41 5.21
N ARG A 114 32.22 -10.97 5.48
CA ARG A 114 33.49 -10.43 4.97
C ARG A 114 33.63 -10.61 3.46
N ASN A 115 33.20 -11.75 2.92
CA ASN A 115 33.22 -12.05 1.50
C ASN A 115 31.85 -12.58 1.04
N PRO A 116 30.85 -11.69 0.89
CA PRO A 116 29.53 -12.09 0.43
C PRO A 116 29.58 -12.60 -1.01
N LYS A 117 28.70 -13.55 -1.35
CA LYS A 117 28.63 -14.11 -2.70
C LYS A 117 28.08 -13.09 -3.71
N ASP A 118 28.59 -13.14 -4.93
CA ASP A 118 28.13 -12.27 -6.02
C ASP A 118 26.64 -12.43 -6.32
N GLY A 119 25.96 -11.30 -6.54
CA GLY A 119 24.55 -11.26 -6.93
C GLY A 119 23.56 -11.65 -5.83
N THR A 120 24.00 -11.56 -4.56
CA THR A 120 23.19 -11.83 -3.36
C THR A 120 22.83 -10.53 -2.61
N ILE A 121 21.80 -10.59 -1.78
CA ILE A 121 21.35 -9.43 -0.98
C ILE A 121 22.40 -9.02 0.07
N GLU A 122 23.15 -10.00 0.58
CA GLU A 122 24.25 -9.83 1.53
C GLU A 122 25.32 -8.93 0.94
N LEU A 123 25.71 -9.17 -0.32
CA LEU A 123 26.69 -8.33 -1.02
C LEU A 123 26.21 -6.90 -1.16
N VAL A 124 24.96 -6.70 -1.57
CA VAL A 124 24.39 -5.36 -1.74
C VAL A 124 24.39 -4.61 -0.41
N LEU A 125 23.85 -5.23 0.65
CA LEU A 125 23.70 -4.57 1.95
C LEU A 125 25.03 -4.34 2.65
N THR A 126 25.95 -5.30 2.64
CA THR A 126 27.27 -5.12 3.26
C THR A 126 28.12 -4.09 2.51
N SER A 127 27.91 -3.90 1.21
CA SER A 127 28.60 -2.87 0.43
C SER A 127 28.07 -1.46 0.70
N LEU A 128 26.74 -1.33 0.84
CA LEU A 128 26.07 -0.04 1.05
C LEU A 128 26.10 0.43 2.51
N LEU A 129 26.07 -0.49 3.48
CA LEU A 129 26.07 -0.18 4.91
C LEU A 129 27.48 -0.17 5.52
N ARG A 130 28.53 -0.27 4.70
CA ARG A 130 29.92 -0.21 5.17
C ARG A 130 30.29 1.22 5.59
N GLU A 131 31.05 1.33 6.67
CA GLU A 131 31.67 2.59 7.08
C GLU A 131 32.60 3.14 5.99
N GLY A 132 32.48 4.42 5.65
CA GLY A 132 33.18 5.03 4.51
C GLY A 132 32.74 4.51 3.13
N GLY A 133 31.61 3.79 3.06
CA GLY A 133 30.92 3.47 1.81
C GLY A 133 30.43 4.74 1.10
N PRO A 134 30.04 4.65 -0.18
CA PRO A 134 29.40 5.79 -0.85
C PRO A 134 28.19 6.24 -0.02
N GLU A 135 27.98 7.55 0.13
CA GLU A 135 26.75 8.06 0.75
C GLU A 135 25.57 7.35 0.09
N SER A 136 24.86 6.53 0.87
CA SER A 136 23.76 5.72 0.36
C SER A 136 22.57 6.66 0.13
N ASN A 137 22.55 7.32 -1.02
CA ASN A 137 21.31 7.95 -1.46
C ASN A 137 20.25 6.83 -1.54
N PRO A 138 19.08 7.00 -0.89
CA PRO A 138 17.91 6.14 -1.02
C PRO A 138 17.69 5.47 -2.38
N SER A 139 17.84 6.23 -3.45
CA SER A 139 17.65 5.77 -4.83
C SER A 139 18.69 4.71 -5.25
N THR A 140 19.91 4.77 -4.71
CA THR A 140 20.99 3.80 -4.96
C THR A 140 20.70 2.47 -4.29
N LEU A 141 20.19 2.48 -3.05
CA LEU A 141 19.81 1.27 -2.32
C LEU A 141 18.71 0.50 -3.06
N LEU A 142 17.63 1.18 -3.44
CA LEU A 142 16.53 0.58 -4.20
C LEU A 142 16.99 0.00 -5.54
N ARG A 143 17.78 0.76 -6.30
CA ARG A 143 18.29 0.32 -7.60
C ARG A 143 19.20 -0.90 -7.49
N ALA A 144 19.98 -0.99 -6.41
CA ALA A 144 20.87 -2.13 -6.16
C ALA A 144 20.12 -3.37 -5.67
N LEU A 145 19.11 -3.19 -4.81
CA LEU A 145 18.29 -4.29 -4.28
C LEU A 145 17.34 -4.86 -5.33
N TRP A 146 16.78 -4.02 -6.20
CA TRP A 146 15.72 -4.43 -7.11
C TRP A 146 16.05 -5.66 -7.98
N PRO A 147 17.20 -5.74 -8.69
CA PRO A 147 17.53 -6.91 -9.51
C PRO A 147 17.73 -8.18 -8.68
N VAL A 148 18.23 -8.05 -7.46
CA VAL A 148 18.50 -9.17 -6.55
C VAL A 148 17.17 -9.73 -6.03
N LEU A 149 16.26 -8.86 -5.61
CA LEU A 149 14.95 -9.23 -5.07
C LEU A 149 14.00 -9.83 -6.12
N GLN A 150 14.29 -9.75 -7.42
CA GLN A 150 13.55 -10.51 -8.44
C GLN A 150 13.74 -12.03 -8.29
N LYS A 151 14.81 -12.47 -7.62
CA LYS A 151 15.07 -13.89 -7.37
C LYS A 151 14.29 -14.31 -6.12
N HIS A 152 13.40 -15.29 -6.25
CA HIS A 152 12.61 -15.80 -5.12
C HIS A 152 13.48 -16.23 -3.92
N THR A 153 14.63 -16.85 -4.18
CA THR A 153 15.59 -17.28 -3.14
C THR A 153 16.20 -16.13 -2.37
N GLU A 154 16.29 -14.94 -2.96
CA GLU A 154 16.82 -13.75 -2.29
C GLU A 154 15.70 -12.99 -1.57
N ALA A 155 14.53 -12.86 -2.22
CA ALA A 155 13.36 -12.23 -1.61
C ALA A 155 12.89 -12.94 -0.35
N SER A 156 13.00 -14.28 -0.29
CA SER A 156 12.65 -15.05 0.91
C SER A 156 13.57 -14.82 2.11
N LYS A 157 14.70 -14.12 1.94
CA LYS A 157 15.65 -13.81 3.03
C LYS A 157 15.21 -12.62 3.88
N ILE A 158 14.28 -11.80 3.41
CA ILE A 158 13.79 -10.61 4.12
C ILE A 158 12.38 -10.84 4.66
N THR A 159 12.04 -10.13 5.73
CA THR A 159 10.73 -10.24 6.37
C THR A 159 9.65 -9.51 5.57
N ALA A 160 8.38 -9.86 5.79
CA ALA A 160 7.25 -9.15 5.19
C ALA A 160 7.28 -7.65 5.54
N ASP A 161 7.53 -7.30 6.81
CA ASP A 161 7.66 -5.91 7.25
C ASP A 161 8.79 -5.15 6.51
N ALA A 162 9.92 -5.81 6.25
CA ALA A 162 11.01 -5.20 5.50
C ALA A 162 10.61 -4.98 4.02
N PHE A 163 9.86 -5.93 3.44
CA PHE A 163 9.35 -5.82 2.08
C PHE A 163 8.30 -4.71 1.94
N ASP A 164 7.39 -4.58 2.91
CA ASP A 164 6.40 -3.51 2.94
C ASP A 164 7.07 -2.13 3.08
N CYS A 165 8.02 -2.01 4.02
CA CYS A 165 8.79 -0.79 4.19
C CYS A 165 9.61 -0.43 2.93
N LEU A 166 10.13 -1.44 2.20
CA LEU A 166 10.82 -1.24 0.93
C LEU A 166 9.87 -0.69 -0.13
N GLY A 167 8.61 -1.14 -0.15
CA GLY A 167 7.56 -0.62 -1.03
C GLY A 167 7.24 0.84 -0.75
N ASP A 168 6.96 1.17 0.52
CA ASP A 168 6.69 2.57 0.95
C ASP A 168 7.87 3.49 0.63
N PHE A 169 9.09 3.01 0.89
CA PHE A 169 10.33 3.72 0.55
C PHE A 169 10.51 3.89 -0.96
N GLY A 170 10.14 2.87 -1.74
CA GLY A 170 10.13 2.91 -3.20
C GLY A 170 9.22 4.02 -3.73
N ILE A 171 7.98 4.06 -3.24
CA ILE A 171 6.95 5.04 -3.64
C ILE A 171 7.44 6.46 -3.38
N VAL A 172 7.89 6.76 -2.16
CA VAL A 172 8.37 8.12 -1.83
C VAL A 172 9.63 8.48 -2.61
N SER A 173 10.51 7.49 -2.87
CA SER A 173 11.75 7.73 -3.63
C SER A 173 11.50 8.05 -5.09
N GLU A 174 10.54 7.36 -5.72
CA GLU A 174 10.12 7.65 -7.09
C GLU A 174 9.47 9.04 -7.18
N PHE A 175 8.56 9.35 -6.27
CA PHE A 175 7.88 10.64 -6.20
C PHE A 175 8.88 11.80 -6.07
N VAL A 176 9.79 11.69 -5.11
CA VAL A 176 10.84 12.69 -4.88
C VAL A 176 11.80 12.76 -6.06
N GLY A 177 12.20 11.62 -6.63
CA GLY A 177 13.06 11.58 -7.83
C GLY A 177 12.42 12.30 -9.01
N GLY A 178 11.11 12.15 -9.22
CA GLY A 178 10.36 12.87 -10.25
C GLY A 178 10.36 14.38 -10.06
N LEU A 179 10.30 14.86 -8.82
CA LEU A 179 10.26 16.29 -8.49
C LEU A 179 11.64 16.94 -8.29
N VAL A 180 12.71 16.17 -8.13
CA VAL A 180 14.05 16.69 -7.83
C VAL A 180 15.06 16.37 -8.93
N ASP A 181 15.10 15.13 -9.42
CA ASP A 181 16.17 14.64 -10.30
C ASP A 181 15.87 14.88 -11.80
N THR A 182 14.74 15.50 -12.12
CA THR A 182 14.29 15.80 -13.48
C THR A 182 14.63 17.24 -13.91
N THR A 183 14.42 17.58 -15.19
CA THR A 183 14.53 18.96 -15.67
C THR A 183 13.58 19.89 -14.92
N PHE A 184 12.37 19.42 -14.59
CA PHE A 184 11.41 20.16 -13.77
C PHE A 184 11.99 20.45 -12.38
N GLY A 185 12.59 19.46 -11.72
CA GLY A 185 13.17 19.62 -10.39
C GLY A 185 14.35 20.58 -10.34
N LYS A 186 15.21 20.57 -11.38
CA LYS A 186 16.31 21.54 -11.52
C LYS A 186 15.80 22.98 -11.63
N GLU A 187 14.76 23.20 -12.42
CA GLU A 187 14.13 24.51 -12.56
C GLU A 187 13.42 24.95 -11.27
N LEU A 188 12.71 24.04 -10.60
CA LEU A 188 12.11 24.28 -9.29
C LEU A 188 13.16 24.70 -8.26
N LYS A 189 14.30 24.00 -8.19
CA LYS A 189 15.43 24.35 -7.31
C LYS A 189 15.97 25.75 -7.60
N GLN A 190 16.03 26.15 -8.86
CA GLN A 190 16.45 27.49 -9.24
C GLN A 190 15.45 28.56 -8.76
N LEU A 191 14.15 28.36 -8.98
CA LEU A 191 13.11 29.30 -8.53
C LEU A 191 13.10 29.47 -7.00
N VAL A 192 13.24 28.36 -6.26
CA VAL A 192 13.34 28.42 -4.80
C VAL A 192 14.60 29.14 -4.35
N ALA A 193 15.74 28.91 -5.01
CA ALA A 193 16.99 29.62 -4.71
C ALA A 193 16.88 31.13 -4.98
N GLU A 194 16.18 31.53 -6.04
CA GLU A 194 15.90 32.94 -6.35
C GLU A 194 14.99 33.58 -5.28
N ALA A 195 13.94 32.88 -4.85
CA ALA A 195 13.05 33.32 -3.77
C ALA A 195 13.76 33.44 -2.41
N ASN A 196 14.70 32.54 -2.12
CA ASN A 196 15.56 32.63 -0.93
C ASN A 196 16.45 33.88 -0.99
N LYS A 197 17.08 34.15 -2.13
CA LYS A 197 17.95 35.33 -2.31
C LYS A 197 17.19 36.65 -2.21
N SER A 198 15.97 36.72 -2.72
CA SER A 198 15.13 37.92 -2.65
C SER A 198 14.46 38.10 -1.28
N GLY A 199 14.46 37.07 -0.43
CA GLY A 199 13.75 37.05 0.85
C GLY A 199 12.25 36.76 0.73
N ALA A 200 11.73 36.50 -0.47
CA ALA A 200 10.33 36.15 -0.70
C ALA A 200 9.92 34.87 0.05
N SER A 201 10.85 33.92 0.20
CA SER A 201 10.60 32.63 0.87
C SER A 201 10.30 32.74 2.37
N LYS A 202 10.61 33.89 3.01
CA LYS A 202 10.24 34.13 4.42
C LYS A 202 8.74 34.09 4.66
N SER A 203 7.95 34.48 3.65
CA SER A 203 6.48 34.42 3.70
C SER A 203 5.93 32.99 3.70
N TRP A 204 6.75 31.99 3.35
CA TRP A 204 6.33 30.59 3.25
C TRP A 204 6.42 29.84 4.58
N PHE A 205 6.85 30.49 5.66
CA PHE A 205 7.04 29.83 6.95
C PHE A 205 5.78 29.06 7.40
N THR A 206 4.60 29.70 7.35
CA THR A 206 3.33 29.09 7.78
C THR A 206 2.84 28.00 6.84
N THR A 207 3.25 28.01 5.57
CA THR A 207 3.04 26.89 4.64
C THR A 207 3.87 25.68 5.03
N LEU A 208 5.13 25.92 5.43
CA LEU A 208 6.11 24.86 5.70
C LEU A 208 6.01 24.30 7.12
N CYS A 209 5.48 25.10 8.05
CA CYS A 209 5.52 24.84 9.48
C CYS A 209 4.23 25.31 10.14
N ALA A 210 3.50 24.37 10.76
CA ALA A 210 2.35 24.62 11.61
C ALA A 210 2.75 25.08 13.03
N ILE A 211 3.99 24.83 13.45
CA ILE A 211 4.53 25.29 14.73
C ILE A 211 5.06 26.73 14.59
N PRO A 212 4.66 27.70 15.44
CA PRO A 212 5.19 29.05 15.42
C PRO A 212 6.71 29.09 15.57
N GLU A 213 7.37 30.03 14.89
CA GLU A 213 8.83 30.19 14.98
C GLU A 213 9.31 30.37 16.43
N SER A 214 8.52 31.03 17.28
CA SER A 214 8.84 31.23 18.70
C SER A 214 8.84 29.95 19.55
N LYS A 215 8.12 28.91 19.11
CA LYS A 215 8.06 27.60 19.77
C LYS A 215 8.96 26.55 19.10
N LEU A 216 9.46 26.85 17.90
CA LEU A 216 10.25 25.92 17.11
C LEU A 216 11.68 25.83 17.65
N GLN A 217 12.06 24.66 18.14
CA GLN A 217 13.46 24.41 18.51
C GLN A 217 14.33 24.39 17.24
N ARG A 218 15.25 25.34 17.12
CA ARG A 218 16.22 25.34 16.02
C ARG A 218 17.23 24.22 16.23
N LEU A 219 17.23 23.26 15.31
CA LEU A 219 18.21 22.17 15.33
C LEU A 219 19.62 22.71 15.04
N PRO A 220 20.68 22.08 15.61
CA PRO A 220 22.04 22.31 15.15
C PRO A 220 22.16 21.95 13.66
N PRO A 221 23.08 22.59 12.92
CA PRO A 221 23.31 22.31 11.50
C PRO A 221 23.87 20.90 11.31
N THR A 222 22.99 19.91 11.26
CA THR A 222 23.26 18.55 10.76
C THR A 222 23.28 18.54 9.24
N PRO A 223 23.79 17.48 8.57
CA PRO A 223 23.78 17.40 7.12
C PRO A 223 22.34 17.54 6.63
N ARG A 224 22.07 18.69 6.01
CA ARG A 224 20.78 19.02 5.42
C ARG A 224 20.64 18.22 4.13
N PHE A 225 19.42 18.07 3.61
CA PHE A 225 19.27 17.62 2.23
C PHE A 225 19.99 18.55 1.25
N ASP A 226 20.27 19.80 1.68
CA ASP A 226 20.84 20.89 0.90
C ASP A 226 20.08 21.10 -0.41
N LEU A 227 18.76 20.93 -0.31
CA LEU A 227 17.87 20.99 -1.45
C LEU A 227 17.41 22.43 -1.66
N TYR A 228 16.86 23.07 -0.62
CA TYR A 228 16.26 24.41 -0.66
C TYR A 228 16.78 25.34 0.45
N GLY A 229 17.94 25.05 1.05
CA GLY A 229 18.64 25.92 1.98
C GLY A 229 18.01 25.97 3.39
N GLU A 230 17.54 27.13 3.82
CA GLU A 230 16.96 27.32 5.16
C GLU A 230 15.58 26.67 5.31
N LEU A 231 14.87 26.45 4.20
CA LEU A 231 13.55 25.82 4.21
C LEU A 231 13.63 24.36 4.69
N ASP A 232 14.72 23.65 4.33
CA ASP A 232 15.03 22.31 4.82
C ASP A 232 15.07 22.29 6.36
N ALA A 233 15.65 23.33 6.98
CA ALA A 233 15.79 23.41 8.43
C ALA A 233 14.45 23.64 9.12
N ILE A 234 13.53 24.39 8.49
CA ILE A 234 12.18 24.64 9.04
C ILE A 234 11.41 23.31 9.13
N VAL A 235 11.32 22.56 8.02
CA VAL A 235 10.57 21.29 7.96
C VAL A 235 11.22 20.24 8.88
N ALA A 236 12.55 20.14 8.88
CA ALA A 236 13.26 19.23 9.77
C ALA A 236 13.07 19.56 11.26
N SER A 237 13.07 20.85 11.62
CA SER A 237 12.85 21.29 13.02
C SER A 237 11.44 20.94 13.48
N GLN A 238 10.43 21.10 12.62
CA GLN A 238 9.08 20.68 12.95
C GLN A 238 8.98 19.17 13.13
N ALA A 239 9.54 18.38 12.20
CA ALA A 239 9.54 16.93 12.29
C ALA A 239 10.23 16.44 13.57
N ASN A 240 11.36 17.04 13.95
CA ASN A 240 12.06 16.69 15.19
C ASN A 240 11.31 17.16 16.45
N GLN A 241 10.69 18.33 16.45
CA GLN A 241 9.84 18.76 17.56
C GLN A 241 8.67 17.79 17.76
N TRP A 242 8.08 17.31 16.66
CA TRP A 242 7.03 16.29 16.71
C TRP A 242 7.56 14.91 17.12
N LEU A 243 8.79 14.55 16.73
CA LEU A 243 9.45 13.34 17.19
C LEU A 243 9.56 13.32 18.71
N GLU A 244 9.98 14.42 19.34
CA GLU A 244 10.07 14.52 20.80
C GLU A 244 8.71 14.30 21.48
N VAL A 245 7.64 14.87 20.92
CA VAL A 245 6.27 14.62 21.39
C VAL A 245 5.94 13.13 21.32
N VAL A 246 6.15 12.49 20.16
CA VAL A 246 5.88 11.07 19.99
C VAL A 246 6.74 10.21 20.93
N PHE A 247 8.00 10.58 21.14
CA PHE A 247 8.92 9.84 22.02
C PHE A 247 8.67 10.09 23.51
N SER A 248 7.87 11.09 23.87
CA SER A 248 7.39 11.28 25.25
C SER A 248 6.31 10.26 25.66
N LEU A 249 5.57 9.67 24.71
CA LEU A 249 4.47 8.74 24.96
C LEU A 249 4.92 7.51 25.73
N ASP A 250 4.34 7.19 26.89
CA ASP A 250 4.65 5.96 27.61
C ASP A 250 3.64 4.84 27.30
N GLY A 251 3.95 4.04 26.29
CA GLY A 251 3.12 2.89 25.91
C GLY A 251 3.28 1.66 26.83
N ARG A 252 4.24 1.65 27.76
CA ARG A 252 4.56 0.45 28.55
C ARG A 252 3.38 -0.06 29.37
N PRO A 253 2.60 0.78 30.10
CA PRO A 253 1.47 0.29 30.89
C PRO A 253 0.43 -0.45 30.04
N GLY A 254 0.06 0.10 28.88
CA GLY A 254 -0.92 -0.54 28.00
C GLY A 254 -0.37 -1.78 27.31
N LEU A 255 0.83 -1.70 26.71
CA LEU A 255 1.45 -2.82 26.00
C LEU A 255 1.75 -4.00 26.93
N ASP A 256 2.29 -3.76 28.12
CA ASP A 256 2.61 -4.82 29.07
C ASP A 256 1.32 -5.47 29.62
N THR A 257 0.23 -4.71 29.77
CA THR A 257 -1.10 -5.26 30.14
C THR A 257 -1.66 -6.18 29.05
N ILE A 258 -1.64 -5.75 27.78
CA ILE A 258 -2.11 -6.57 26.65
C ILE A 258 -1.33 -7.88 26.56
N ILE A 259 0.00 -7.82 26.72
CA ILE A 259 0.86 -9.01 26.66
C ILE A 259 0.61 -9.94 27.85
N ALA A 260 0.45 -9.40 29.06
CA ALA A 260 0.28 -10.21 30.26
C ALA A 260 -1.08 -10.90 30.33
N THR A 261 -2.14 -10.24 29.85
CA THR A 261 -3.51 -10.76 29.87
C THR A 261 -3.81 -11.62 28.64
N ASN A 262 -3.12 -11.38 27.52
CA ASN A 262 -3.49 -11.88 26.20
C ASN A 262 -4.92 -11.46 25.78
N GLU A 263 -5.44 -10.40 26.41
CA GLU A 263 -6.76 -9.81 26.12
C GLU A 263 -6.54 -8.52 25.31
N LEU A 264 -6.90 -8.55 24.02
CA LEU A 264 -6.80 -7.39 23.14
C LEU A 264 -7.92 -6.36 23.41
N VAL A 265 -9.15 -6.82 23.60
CA VAL A 265 -10.29 -5.98 23.97
C VAL A 265 -10.48 -6.06 25.50
N PRO A 266 -10.55 -4.95 26.27
CA PRO A 266 -10.60 -3.53 25.89
C PRO A 266 -9.23 -2.81 25.95
N HIS A 267 -8.17 -3.50 26.35
CA HIS A 267 -6.87 -2.88 26.65
C HIS A 267 -6.24 -2.16 25.46
N TYR A 268 -6.50 -2.62 24.24
CA TYR A 268 -6.05 -1.96 23.03
C TYR A 268 -6.74 -0.60 22.80
N ASP A 269 -8.05 -0.49 23.06
CA ASP A 269 -8.78 0.78 22.94
C ASP A 269 -8.33 1.80 24.00
N HIS A 270 -8.05 1.33 25.23
CA HIS A 270 -7.50 2.18 26.28
C HIS A 270 -6.11 2.71 25.93
N LEU A 271 -5.23 1.84 25.40
CA LEU A 271 -3.91 2.26 24.93
C LEU A 271 -4.02 3.34 23.85
N TRP A 272 -4.87 3.15 22.85
CA TRP A 272 -5.05 4.15 21.80
C TRP A 272 -5.73 5.41 22.30
N MET A 273 -6.68 5.34 23.25
CA MET A 273 -7.27 6.54 23.85
C MET A 273 -6.20 7.39 24.53
N TYR A 274 -5.34 6.76 25.31
CA TYR A 274 -4.21 7.46 25.93
C TYR A 274 -3.29 8.11 24.88
N ILE A 275 -2.93 7.38 23.82
CA ILE A 275 -2.07 7.90 22.75
C ILE A 275 -2.73 9.09 22.05
N ASP A 276 -3.98 8.94 21.61
CA ASP A 276 -4.71 9.96 20.86
C ASP A 276 -4.91 11.22 21.70
N SER A 277 -5.36 11.08 22.96
CA SER A 277 -5.50 12.23 23.87
C SER A 277 -4.18 12.95 24.10
N THR A 278 -3.09 12.21 24.37
CA THR A 278 -1.78 12.82 24.64
C THR A 278 -1.26 13.58 23.41
N LEU A 279 -1.38 12.99 22.22
CA LEU A 279 -0.95 13.64 20.99
C LEU A 279 -1.83 14.85 20.63
N TRP A 280 -3.14 14.75 20.84
CA TRP A 280 -4.09 15.81 20.58
C TRP A 280 -3.81 17.05 21.44
N GLU A 281 -3.62 16.84 22.75
CA GLU A 281 -3.26 17.90 23.70
C GLU A 281 -1.88 18.51 23.38
N ALA A 282 -0.89 17.68 23.08
CA ALA A 282 0.44 18.17 22.72
C ALA A 282 0.41 19.00 21.43
N ALA A 283 -0.41 18.61 20.45
CA ALA A 283 -0.59 19.37 19.22
C ALA A 283 -1.23 20.74 19.49
N GLU A 284 -2.26 20.80 20.34
CA GLU A 284 -2.91 22.05 20.75
C GLU A 284 -1.94 23.02 21.44
N GLN A 285 -1.01 22.50 22.25
CA GLN A 285 -0.01 23.32 22.92
C GLN A 285 1.06 23.87 21.97
N LEU A 286 1.34 23.17 20.87
CA LEU A 286 2.40 23.52 19.91
C LEU A 286 1.90 24.34 18.73
N GLU A 287 0.67 24.15 18.29
CA GLU A 287 0.15 24.78 17.07
C GLU A 287 0.06 26.31 17.16
N GLY A 288 0.27 26.96 16.02
CA GLY A 288 0.12 28.41 15.88
C GLY A 288 -1.28 28.83 15.45
N THR A 289 -1.93 27.95 14.69
CA THR A 289 -3.31 28.10 14.24
C THR A 289 -4.08 26.90 14.78
N PRO A 290 -5.24 27.08 15.44
CA PRO A 290 -6.02 25.97 15.97
C PRO A 290 -6.30 24.91 14.90
N GLY A 291 -6.00 23.65 15.19
CA GLY A 291 -6.18 22.53 14.26
C GLY A 291 -5.02 22.27 13.32
N SER A 292 -4.10 23.21 13.08
CA SER A 292 -3.16 23.09 11.97
C SER A 292 -2.18 21.92 12.13
N LEU A 293 -1.74 21.62 13.35
CA LEU A 293 -0.83 20.50 13.59
C LEU A 293 -1.58 19.16 13.66
N LYS A 294 -2.81 19.19 14.18
CA LYS A 294 -3.72 18.03 14.23
C LYS A 294 -4.05 17.55 12.82
N ASP A 295 -4.43 18.48 11.95
CA ASP A 295 -4.73 18.22 10.54
C ASP A 295 -3.48 17.77 9.79
N MET A 296 -2.34 18.44 10.00
CA MET A 296 -1.09 18.10 9.32
C MET A 296 -0.64 16.67 9.59
N TYR A 297 -0.77 16.17 10.82
CA TYR A 297 -0.35 14.83 11.20
C TYR A 297 -1.48 13.79 11.22
N GLY A 298 -2.71 14.17 10.87
CA GLY A 298 -3.85 13.27 10.79
C GLY A 298 -4.25 12.70 12.15
N LEU A 299 -4.22 13.55 13.18
CA LEU A 299 -4.56 13.12 14.54
C LEU A 299 -6.04 12.83 14.66
N VAL A 300 -6.37 11.80 15.44
CA VAL A 300 -7.75 11.42 15.72
C VAL A 300 -8.23 12.21 16.94
N ASN A 301 -9.37 12.89 16.81
CA ASN A 301 -9.98 13.57 17.93
C ASN A 301 -10.45 12.54 18.97
N PRO A 302 -9.91 12.58 20.21
CA PRO A 302 -10.26 11.61 21.26
C PRO A 302 -11.74 11.64 21.66
N ASP A 303 -12.40 12.79 21.48
CA ASP A 303 -13.80 13.03 21.87
C ASP A 303 -14.78 12.80 20.70
N HIS A 304 -14.30 12.43 19.52
CA HIS A 304 -15.18 12.17 18.37
C HIS A 304 -15.98 10.89 18.57
N GLU A 305 -17.31 10.96 18.38
CA GLU A 305 -18.22 9.82 18.59
C GLU A 305 -17.85 8.60 17.73
N GLU A 306 -17.42 8.86 16.50
CA GLU A 306 -17.03 7.80 15.55
C GLU A 306 -15.55 7.44 15.60
N ARG A 307 -14.83 7.86 16.64
CA ARG A 307 -13.42 7.51 16.81
C ARG A 307 -13.21 6.00 16.59
N PRO A 308 -12.26 5.60 15.71
CA PRO A 308 -11.98 4.19 15.47
C PRO A 308 -11.66 3.45 16.76
N ARG A 309 -12.37 2.35 17.00
CA ARG A 309 -12.17 1.47 18.15
C ARG A 309 -11.93 0.06 17.66
N TYR A 310 -10.86 -0.55 18.17
CA TYR A 310 -10.56 -1.95 17.88
C TYR A 310 -11.67 -2.86 18.39
N SER A 311 -12.28 -2.55 19.55
CA SER A 311 -13.44 -3.32 20.03
C SER A 311 -14.61 -3.31 19.04
N ARG A 312 -14.90 -2.18 18.39
CA ARG A 312 -16.00 -2.06 17.41
C ARG A 312 -15.74 -2.95 16.20
N GLU A 313 -14.54 -2.88 15.63
CA GLU A 313 -14.16 -3.70 14.48
C GLU A 313 -14.02 -5.18 14.83
N PHE A 314 -13.45 -5.49 15.99
CA PHE A 314 -13.37 -6.86 16.51
C PHE A 314 -14.75 -7.47 16.71
N LEU A 315 -15.70 -6.73 17.30
CA LEU A 315 -17.06 -7.21 17.49
C LEU A 315 -17.78 -7.43 16.15
N LYS A 316 -17.65 -6.51 15.19
CA LYS A 316 -18.19 -6.70 13.84
C LYS A 316 -17.69 -8.01 13.22
N GLU A 317 -16.38 -8.23 13.25
CA GLU A 317 -15.77 -9.44 12.69
C GLU A 317 -16.17 -10.71 13.48
N PHE A 318 -16.19 -10.64 14.81
CA PHE A 318 -16.62 -11.75 15.66
C PHE A 318 -18.07 -12.16 15.36
N TYR A 319 -18.99 -11.20 15.28
CA TYR A 319 -20.38 -11.48 14.96
C TYR A 319 -20.55 -11.99 13.53
N ARG A 320 -19.77 -11.48 12.56
CA ARG A 320 -19.74 -12.00 11.19
C ARG A 320 -19.36 -13.48 11.17
N VAL A 321 -18.26 -13.84 11.84
CA VAL A 321 -17.76 -15.22 11.91
C VAL A 321 -18.73 -16.15 12.66
N GLU A 322 -19.31 -15.69 13.78
CA GLU A 322 -20.31 -16.47 14.52
C GLU A 322 -21.61 -16.67 13.72
N HIS A 323 -22.02 -15.69 12.91
CA HIS A 323 -23.16 -15.83 12.00
C HIS A 323 -22.87 -16.88 10.93
N GLU A 324 -21.74 -16.76 10.23
CA GLU A 324 -21.28 -17.72 9.22
C GLU A 324 -21.15 -19.15 9.80
N ARG A 325 -20.74 -19.27 11.06
CA ARG A 325 -20.65 -20.56 11.78
C ARG A 325 -22.01 -21.16 12.13
N LYS A 326 -22.99 -20.33 12.48
CA LYS A 326 -24.36 -20.80 12.78
C LYS A 326 -25.10 -21.22 11.51
N GLU A 327 -24.89 -20.52 10.40
CA GLU A 327 -25.48 -20.87 9.09
C GLU A 327 -24.88 -22.15 8.50
N SER A 328 -23.61 -22.46 8.81
CA SER A 328 -22.94 -23.69 8.39
C SER A 328 -23.13 -24.88 9.34
N ALA A 329 -23.93 -24.74 10.40
CA ALA A 329 -24.24 -25.86 11.29
C ALA A 329 -25.16 -26.88 10.59
N PRO A 330 -24.85 -28.19 10.60
CA PRO A 330 -25.66 -29.18 9.90
C PRO A 330 -27.05 -29.30 10.53
N THR A 331 -28.08 -29.15 9.70
CA THR A 331 -29.48 -29.41 10.06
C THR A 331 -29.63 -30.83 10.59
N PRO A 332 -30.31 -31.07 11.74
CA PRO A 332 -30.57 -32.42 12.22
C PRO A 332 -31.35 -33.21 11.15
N ALA A 333 -30.86 -34.41 10.85
CA ALA A 333 -31.42 -35.26 9.80
C ALA A 333 -32.93 -35.49 10.00
N PRO A 334 -33.76 -35.42 8.95
CA PRO A 334 -35.19 -35.71 9.07
C PRO A 334 -35.40 -37.16 9.53
N ALA A 335 -36.35 -37.37 10.44
CA ALA A 335 -36.70 -38.71 10.91
C ALA A 335 -37.16 -39.61 9.74
N ALA A 336 -36.55 -40.78 9.63
CA ALA A 336 -36.80 -41.74 8.55
C ALA A 336 -38.27 -42.17 8.52
N GLN A 337 -38.91 -42.03 7.35
CA GLN A 337 -40.22 -42.63 7.07
C GLN A 337 -40.04 -44.06 6.54
N PRO A 338 -40.97 -45.00 6.83
CA PRO A 338 -40.81 -46.41 6.48
C PRO A 338 -41.03 -46.63 4.98
N SER A 339 -40.18 -47.46 4.38
CA SER A 339 -40.27 -47.86 2.98
C SER A 339 -41.39 -48.89 2.78
N GLU A 340 -42.29 -48.62 1.83
CA GLU A 340 -43.10 -49.67 1.20
C GLU A 340 -42.60 -49.93 -0.21
N SER A 341 -42.30 -51.21 -0.46
CA SER A 341 -41.83 -51.73 -1.73
C SER A 341 -43.00 -52.17 -2.60
N SER A 342 -42.99 -51.79 -3.87
CA SER A 342 -43.83 -52.45 -4.87
C SER A 342 -43.08 -52.53 -6.20
N ILE A 343 -42.49 -53.69 -6.44
CA ILE A 343 -42.04 -54.13 -7.76
C ILE A 343 -43.22 -54.83 -8.44
N PRO A 344 -43.43 -54.65 -9.76
CA PRO A 344 -43.95 -55.72 -10.59
C PRO A 344 -42.92 -56.17 -11.63
N VAL A 345 -42.86 -57.49 -11.81
CA VAL A 345 -41.86 -58.26 -12.54
C VAL A 345 -42.30 -58.55 -13.99
N ALA A 346 -41.33 -58.36 -14.90
CA ALA A 346 -40.98 -59.03 -16.17
C ALA A 346 -41.97 -59.18 -17.34
N ILE A 347 -41.44 -58.97 -18.56
CA ILE A 347 -41.27 -60.02 -19.59
C ILE A 347 -39.94 -59.78 -20.36
N PRO A 348 -39.12 -60.81 -20.68
CA PRO A 348 -37.86 -60.69 -21.43
C PRO A 348 -37.94 -61.11 -22.91
N GLY A 349 -37.15 -60.44 -23.77
CA GLY A 349 -36.62 -61.00 -25.02
C GLY A 349 -36.87 -60.18 -26.30
N GLN A 350 -35.84 -59.50 -26.81
CA GLN A 350 -35.48 -59.40 -28.24
C GLN A 350 -34.15 -58.61 -28.41
N ASP A 351 -33.10 -59.35 -28.77
CA ASP A 351 -32.07 -59.11 -29.81
C ASP A 351 -32.09 -57.72 -30.51
N GLU A 352 -31.01 -57.05 -30.89
CA GLU A 352 -29.69 -57.51 -31.35
C GLU A 352 -28.79 -56.29 -31.70
N VAL A 353 -27.47 -56.53 -31.69
CA VAL A 353 -26.35 -55.90 -32.46
C VAL A 353 -26.10 -54.37 -32.59
N ALA A 354 -24.87 -54.03 -32.16
CA ALA A 354 -23.76 -53.52 -32.99
C ALA A 354 -23.59 -52.00 -33.29
N ARG A 355 -22.47 -51.50 -32.74
CA ARG A 355 -21.28 -51.03 -33.50
C ARG A 355 -21.15 -49.53 -33.81
N ALA A 356 -20.23 -48.91 -33.07
CA ALA A 356 -19.43 -47.75 -33.51
C ALA A 356 -18.62 -48.08 -34.77
N PRO A 357 -18.30 -47.11 -35.64
CA PRO A 357 -16.91 -46.61 -35.72
C PRO A 357 -16.84 -45.13 -36.24
N PRO A 358 -15.70 -44.60 -36.72
CA PRO A 358 -14.67 -43.99 -35.90
C PRO A 358 -14.24 -42.57 -36.38
N ARG A 359 -13.36 -41.95 -35.59
CA ARG A 359 -12.58 -40.74 -35.87
C ARG A 359 -11.56 -40.96 -37.00
N PRO A 360 -11.21 -39.92 -37.80
CA PRO A 360 -9.90 -39.81 -38.41
C PRO A 360 -9.10 -38.57 -37.98
N THR A 361 -7.79 -38.74 -38.12
CA THR A 361 -6.62 -38.00 -37.63
C THR A 361 -6.11 -36.88 -38.55
N GLU A 362 -5.48 -35.88 -37.93
CA GLU A 362 -4.31 -35.02 -38.30
C GLU A 362 -4.02 -34.56 -39.75
N ALA A 363 -3.99 -33.21 -39.91
CA ALA A 363 -2.98 -32.28 -40.49
C ALA A 363 -2.38 -32.54 -41.91
N PRO A 364 -1.78 -31.54 -42.67
CA PRO A 364 -1.18 -30.27 -42.22
C PRO A 364 -1.27 -29.01 -43.15
N LYS A 365 -0.93 -27.85 -42.55
CA LYS A 365 -0.25 -26.62 -43.05
C LYS A 365 -0.58 -26.03 -44.44
N THR A 366 -0.92 -24.73 -44.47
CA THR A 366 -0.26 -23.75 -45.37
C THR A 366 -0.30 -22.31 -44.81
N LYS A 367 0.85 -21.63 -44.87
CA LYS A 367 1.02 -20.19 -44.64
C LYS A 367 0.56 -19.42 -45.88
N ARG A 368 -0.11 -18.27 -45.71
CA ARG A 368 -0.07 -17.15 -46.68
C ARG A 368 -0.08 -15.79 -45.97
N LYS A 369 0.96 -15.01 -46.24
CA LYS A 369 1.07 -13.56 -45.98
C LYS A 369 0.15 -12.81 -46.93
N GLY A 370 -0.61 -11.84 -46.43
CA GLY A 370 -1.32 -10.83 -47.22
C GLY A 370 -1.07 -9.44 -46.63
N LYS A 371 -0.43 -8.58 -47.42
CA LYS A 371 -0.09 -7.18 -47.13
C LYS A 371 -1.26 -6.31 -47.62
N GLY A 372 -1.86 -5.47 -46.78
CA GLY A 372 -2.91 -4.53 -47.17
C GLY A 372 -2.70 -3.17 -46.50
N LYS A 373 -2.64 -2.10 -47.32
CA LYS A 373 -2.22 -0.74 -46.97
C LYS A 373 -3.45 0.19 -46.95
N LYS A 374 -3.51 1.07 -45.94
CA LYS A 374 -4.21 2.39 -45.87
C LYS A 374 -5.75 2.44 -45.93
N LYS A 375 -6.35 3.11 -44.93
CA LYS A 375 -6.96 4.46 -45.07
C LYS A 375 -7.25 5.08 -43.69
N LYS A 376 -7.07 6.40 -43.61
CA LYS A 376 -7.26 7.28 -42.44
C LYS A 376 -8.65 7.92 -42.46
N ALA A 377 -9.15 8.18 -41.24
CA ALA A 377 -10.03 9.28 -40.79
C ALA A 377 -11.54 9.21 -41.15
N PRO A 378 -12.45 9.88 -40.39
CA PRO A 378 -12.20 10.86 -39.32
C PRO A 378 -12.98 10.66 -37.99
N ARG A 379 -12.48 11.38 -36.98
CA ARG A 379 -13.07 11.73 -35.68
C ARG A 379 -14.30 12.63 -35.86
N PRO A 380 -15.27 12.58 -34.94
CA PRO A 380 -16.01 13.76 -34.54
C PRO A 380 -15.78 14.10 -33.06
N SER A 381 -15.73 15.39 -32.78
CA SER A 381 -15.97 16.08 -31.50
C SER A 381 -16.64 17.41 -31.87
N PRO A 382 -17.27 18.16 -30.96
CA PRO A 382 -17.76 17.89 -29.61
C PRO A 382 -19.27 18.29 -29.47
N ASN A 383 -19.79 18.27 -28.24
CA ASN A 383 -21.16 18.65 -27.81
C ASN A 383 -22.24 17.58 -27.97
N ASP A 384 -22.45 16.81 -26.90
CA ASP A 384 -23.68 16.99 -26.13
C ASP A 384 -23.34 16.92 -24.64
N ALA A 385 -23.85 17.91 -23.91
CA ALA A 385 -23.68 18.07 -22.49
C ALA A 385 -24.57 17.05 -21.77
N ALA A 386 -23.98 16.28 -20.87
CA ALA A 386 -24.67 15.75 -19.71
C ALA A 386 -23.87 16.25 -18.50
N GLU A 387 -24.54 16.99 -17.63
CA GLU A 387 -24.04 17.42 -16.32
C GLU A 387 -23.51 16.21 -15.55
N PRO A 388 -22.36 16.32 -14.83
CA PRO A 388 -22.01 15.33 -13.84
C PRO A 388 -22.99 15.45 -12.67
N PRO A 389 -23.54 14.35 -12.13
CA PRO A 389 -24.37 14.42 -10.95
C PRO A 389 -23.55 14.91 -9.77
N GLU A 390 -24.17 15.78 -8.99
CA GLU A 390 -23.67 16.40 -7.77
C GLU A 390 -23.11 15.39 -6.77
N ASP A 391 -22.06 15.82 -6.08
CA ASP A 391 -21.45 15.16 -4.93
C ASP A 391 -22.51 14.86 -3.86
N LYS A 392 -22.70 13.57 -3.57
CA LYS A 392 -23.24 13.12 -2.30
C LYS A 392 -22.09 12.62 -1.44
N GLU A 393 -21.80 13.36 -0.38
CA GLU A 393 -21.23 12.77 0.84
C GLU A 393 -22.29 11.85 1.46
N ALA A 394 -21.95 10.56 1.64
CA ALA A 394 -22.32 9.73 2.80
C ALA A 394 -22.01 8.24 2.53
N ASP A 395 -21.09 7.72 3.35
CA ASP A 395 -21.19 6.50 4.14
C ASP A 395 -21.27 5.07 3.54
N GLU A 396 -20.72 4.17 4.36
CA GLU A 396 -20.70 2.70 4.31
C GLU A 396 -19.70 2.03 3.35
N ASP A 397 -18.73 1.31 3.95
CA ASP A 397 -18.00 0.21 3.32
C ASP A 397 -19.01 -0.89 2.94
N HIS A 398 -19.75 -0.69 1.85
CA HIS A 398 -20.38 -1.81 1.17
C HIS A 398 -19.27 -2.60 0.48
N PRO A 399 -19.01 -3.86 0.86
CA PRO A 399 -18.08 -4.68 0.12
C PRO A 399 -18.62 -4.80 -1.29
N PHE A 400 -17.86 -4.31 -2.27
CA PHE A 400 -18.19 -4.52 -3.68
C PHE A 400 -18.19 -6.03 -3.94
N ILE A 401 -19.35 -6.67 -4.09
CA ILE A 401 -19.45 -8.11 -4.35
C ILE A 401 -19.70 -8.32 -5.85
N PRO A 402 -18.80 -8.99 -6.59
CA PRO A 402 -19.02 -9.32 -7.99
C PRO A 402 -20.25 -10.21 -8.16
N ASN A 403 -21.00 -10.01 -9.24
CA ASN A 403 -22.13 -10.88 -9.57
C ASN A 403 -21.63 -12.27 -10.00
N LEU A 404 -21.69 -13.23 -9.08
CA LEU A 404 -21.13 -14.58 -9.26
C LEU A 404 -21.80 -15.37 -10.39
N SER A 405 -23.09 -15.13 -10.66
CA SER A 405 -23.83 -15.81 -11.74
C SER A 405 -23.26 -15.53 -13.15
N LYS A 406 -22.49 -14.46 -13.30
CA LYS A 406 -21.85 -14.06 -14.56
C LYS A 406 -20.37 -14.46 -14.65
N LEU A 407 -19.79 -15.03 -13.60
CA LEU A 407 -18.38 -15.42 -13.58
C LEU A 407 -18.18 -16.80 -14.19
N SER A 408 -17.15 -16.93 -15.02
CA SER A 408 -16.75 -18.26 -15.51
C SER A 408 -16.10 -19.09 -14.40
N HIS A 409 -16.20 -20.42 -14.49
CA HIS A 409 -15.52 -21.34 -13.57
C HIS A 409 -14.02 -21.06 -13.44
N LYS A 410 -13.37 -20.70 -14.55
CA LYS A 410 -11.94 -20.34 -14.57
C LYS A 410 -11.67 -19.05 -13.76
N THR A 411 -12.57 -18.08 -13.79
CA THR A 411 -12.46 -16.84 -13.03
C THR A 411 -12.64 -17.10 -11.53
N ILE A 412 -13.61 -17.95 -11.18
CA ILE A 412 -13.83 -18.39 -9.80
C ILE A 412 -12.56 -19.08 -9.25
N GLU A 413 -11.98 -20.03 -9.99
CA GLU A 413 -10.72 -20.69 -9.61
C GLU A 413 -9.56 -19.70 -9.43
N ILE A 414 -9.47 -18.67 -10.29
CA ILE A 414 -8.43 -17.63 -10.18
C ILE A 414 -8.59 -16.86 -8.87
N PHE A 415 -9.80 -16.42 -8.53
CA PHE A 415 -10.03 -15.68 -7.28
C PHE A 415 -9.88 -16.56 -6.04
N GLN A 416 -10.32 -17.81 -6.09
CA GLN A 416 -10.04 -18.77 -5.01
C GLN A 416 -8.53 -18.94 -4.78
N ARG A 417 -7.74 -19.07 -5.85
CA ARG A 417 -6.27 -19.16 -5.74
C ARG A 417 -5.63 -17.87 -5.21
N LEU A 418 -6.13 -16.71 -5.62
CA LEU A 418 -5.66 -15.41 -5.13
C LEU A 418 -5.96 -15.22 -3.64
N LEU A 419 -7.15 -15.62 -3.19
CA LEU A 419 -7.69 -15.32 -1.88
C LEU A 419 -7.53 -16.46 -0.87
N SER A 420 -7.05 -17.63 -1.30
CA SER A 420 -6.70 -18.76 -0.43
C SER A 420 -5.39 -18.53 0.32
N HIS A 421 -5.30 -19.09 1.54
CA HIS A 421 -4.09 -19.06 2.38
C HIS A 421 -3.15 -20.26 2.12
N GLU A 422 -3.43 -21.11 1.13
CA GLU A 422 -2.66 -22.33 0.90
C GLU A 422 -1.30 -22.07 0.24
N GLU A 423 -0.29 -22.87 0.63
CA GLU A 423 1.08 -22.69 0.17
C GLU A 423 1.29 -22.98 -1.33
N LYS A 424 0.36 -23.69 -1.98
CA LYS A 424 0.48 -24.22 -3.35
C LYS A 424 -0.38 -23.48 -4.39
N SER A 425 -0.43 -22.16 -4.34
CA SER A 425 -1.28 -21.37 -5.26
C SER A 425 -0.82 -21.35 -6.72
N GLY A 426 0.28 -22.02 -7.10
CA GLY A 426 0.76 -22.15 -8.48
C GLY A 426 1.15 -20.82 -9.15
N GLN A 427 1.17 -20.76 -10.48
CA GLN A 427 1.34 -19.50 -11.23
C GLN A 427 0.04 -19.11 -11.93
N ILE A 428 -0.27 -17.82 -11.99
CA ILE A 428 -1.41 -17.27 -12.75
C ILE A 428 -0.87 -16.39 -13.87
N ARG A 429 -1.33 -16.58 -15.11
CA ARG A 429 -0.94 -15.68 -16.20
C ARG A 429 -1.57 -14.31 -15.96
N TRP A 430 -0.81 -13.24 -16.15
CA TRP A 430 -1.29 -11.89 -15.92
C TRP A 430 -2.54 -11.56 -16.74
N GLY A 431 -2.56 -11.96 -18.02
CA GLY A 431 -3.75 -11.76 -18.87
C GLY A 431 -4.97 -12.60 -18.46
N ASP A 432 -4.79 -13.68 -17.69
CA ASP A 432 -5.91 -14.40 -17.08
C ASP A 432 -6.46 -13.64 -15.87
N PHE A 433 -5.58 -13.01 -15.07
CA PHE A 433 -5.98 -12.12 -13.98
C PHE A 433 -6.71 -10.86 -14.48
N GLU A 434 -6.21 -10.20 -15.54
CA GLU A 434 -6.91 -9.05 -16.14
C GLU A 434 -8.34 -9.41 -16.61
N LYS A 435 -8.50 -10.58 -17.24
CA LYS A 435 -9.82 -11.09 -17.65
C LYS A 435 -10.71 -11.43 -16.47
N ALA A 436 -10.15 -11.99 -15.41
CA ALA A 436 -10.89 -12.29 -14.18
C ALA A 436 -11.43 -11.00 -13.53
N MET A 437 -10.59 -9.96 -13.43
CA MET A 437 -11.01 -8.63 -12.96
C MET A 437 -12.08 -8.02 -13.87
N ALA A 438 -11.93 -8.14 -15.19
CA ALA A 438 -12.95 -7.65 -16.13
C ALA A 438 -14.30 -8.35 -15.96
N GLN A 439 -14.30 -9.67 -15.79
CA GLN A 439 -15.52 -10.43 -15.51
C GLN A 439 -16.12 -10.09 -14.13
N ALA A 440 -15.28 -9.72 -13.16
CA ALA A 440 -15.71 -9.26 -11.85
C ALA A 440 -16.28 -7.82 -11.85
N GLY A 441 -16.40 -7.18 -13.02
CA GLY A 441 -17.03 -5.87 -13.15
C GLY A 441 -16.06 -4.69 -13.13
N PHE A 442 -14.81 -4.88 -13.57
CA PHE A 442 -13.83 -3.79 -13.68
C PHE A 442 -13.47 -3.47 -15.14
N ASP A 443 -13.32 -2.20 -15.46
CA ASP A 443 -12.58 -1.75 -16.63
C ASP A 443 -11.08 -1.86 -16.39
N VAL A 444 -10.37 -2.40 -17.38
CA VAL A 444 -8.91 -2.61 -17.32
C VAL A 444 -8.21 -1.52 -18.13
N ILE A 445 -7.61 -0.56 -17.43
CA ILE A 445 -6.97 0.61 -18.02
C ILE A 445 -5.46 0.48 -17.88
N GLN A 446 -4.76 0.35 -19.02
CA GLN A 446 -3.30 0.43 -19.01
C GLN A 446 -2.86 1.89 -18.77
N THR A 447 -2.10 2.11 -17.70
CA THR A 447 -1.53 3.42 -17.35
C THR A 447 -0.07 3.49 -17.79
N GLU A 448 0.64 4.56 -17.44
CA GLU A 448 2.03 4.76 -17.88
C GLU A 448 2.96 3.65 -17.35
N GLY A 449 3.86 3.17 -18.21
CA GLY A 449 4.76 2.04 -17.91
C GLY A 449 4.06 0.68 -17.92
N SER A 450 4.39 -0.17 -16.95
CA SER A 450 3.79 -1.50 -16.75
C SER A 450 2.64 -1.50 -15.75
N SER A 451 2.15 -0.34 -15.33
CA SER A 451 1.04 -0.22 -14.39
C SER A 451 -0.31 -0.44 -15.10
N VAL A 452 -1.21 -1.19 -14.45
CA VAL A 452 -2.56 -1.45 -14.92
C VAL A 452 -3.52 -1.10 -13.80
N ARG A 453 -4.46 -0.21 -14.08
CA ARG A 453 -5.50 0.26 -13.18
C ARG A 453 -6.81 -0.45 -13.51
N PHE A 454 -7.53 -0.87 -12.47
CA PHE A 454 -8.81 -1.53 -12.52
C PHE A 454 -9.85 -0.60 -11.91
N ASP A 455 -10.74 -0.07 -12.74
CA ASP A 455 -11.80 0.86 -12.35
C ASP A 455 -13.14 0.10 -12.32
N PRO A 456 -13.92 0.15 -11.23
CA PRO A 456 -15.18 -0.58 -11.17
C PRO A 456 -16.23 0.04 -12.12
N LEU A 457 -16.97 -0.83 -12.83
CA LEU A 457 -17.98 -0.44 -13.80
C LEU A 457 -19.31 -0.03 -13.16
N VAL A 458 -19.58 -0.51 -11.94
CA VAL A 458 -20.84 -0.32 -11.23
C VAL A 458 -20.56 -0.19 -9.73
N GLY A 459 -21.16 0.82 -9.09
CA GLY A 459 -21.04 1.08 -7.64
C GLY A 459 -19.88 2.02 -7.26
N ASP A 460 -19.90 2.52 -6.03
CA ASP A 460 -18.96 3.53 -5.51
C ASP A 460 -17.61 2.93 -5.05
N ALA A 461 -17.24 1.78 -5.60
CA ALA A 461 -16.03 1.07 -5.22
C ALA A 461 -14.78 1.84 -5.67
N ARG A 462 -13.72 1.82 -4.84
CA ARG A 462 -12.48 2.55 -5.14
C ARG A 462 -11.57 1.77 -6.11
N PRO A 463 -11.06 2.41 -7.18
CA PRO A 463 -10.10 1.79 -8.10
C PRO A 463 -8.88 1.14 -7.45
N ILE A 464 -8.29 0.15 -8.13
CA ILE A 464 -7.05 -0.51 -7.68
C ILE A 464 -6.05 -0.64 -8.83
N SER A 465 -4.76 -0.41 -8.54
CA SER A 465 -3.69 -0.54 -9.54
C SER A 465 -2.68 -1.60 -9.16
N PHE A 466 -2.21 -2.34 -10.15
CA PHE A 466 -1.20 -3.38 -10.02
C PHE A 466 -0.16 -3.24 -11.15
N HIS A 467 1.10 -3.53 -10.87
CA HIS A 467 2.13 -3.58 -11.91
C HIS A 467 2.13 -4.95 -12.60
N ARG A 468 2.08 -4.94 -13.93
CA ARG A 468 2.26 -6.13 -14.76
C ARG A 468 3.67 -6.68 -14.55
N PRO A 469 3.82 -7.96 -14.14
CA PRO A 469 5.13 -8.59 -14.00
C PRO A 469 5.90 -8.61 -15.33
N HIS A 470 7.20 -8.35 -15.25
CA HIS A 470 8.12 -8.33 -16.39
C HIS A 470 9.47 -8.94 -15.96
N PRO A 471 10.19 -9.73 -16.81
CA PRO A 471 9.91 -10.02 -18.23
C PRO A 471 8.78 -11.01 -18.48
N ASP A 472 8.50 -11.88 -17.52
CA ASP A 472 7.46 -12.90 -17.64
C ASP A 472 6.15 -12.36 -17.06
N SER A 473 5.12 -12.21 -17.90
CA SER A 473 3.79 -11.72 -17.52
C SER A 473 2.96 -12.78 -16.78
N THR A 474 3.49 -13.22 -15.63
CA THR A 474 2.88 -14.23 -14.74
C THR A 474 2.97 -13.78 -13.29
N LEU A 475 1.88 -13.91 -12.56
CA LEU A 475 1.83 -13.81 -11.11
C LEU A 475 2.46 -15.08 -10.52
N SER A 476 3.62 -14.92 -9.87
CA SER A 476 4.24 -15.96 -9.05
C SER A 476 3.43 -16.19 -7.76
N PRO A 477 3.63 -17.31 -7.02
CA PRO A 477 2.91 -17.57 -5.77
C PRO A 477 2.94 -16.39 -4.78
N VAL A 478 4.05 -15.66 -4.71
CA VAL A 478 4.20 -14.46 -3.88
C VAL A 478 3.31 -13.32 -4.38
N LEU A 479 3.34 -13.04 -5.68
CA LEU A 479 2.50 -12.01 -6.28
C LEU A 479 1.01 -12.36 -6.19
N ILE A 480 0.65 -13.64 -6.24
CA ILE A 480 -0.71 -14.13 -6.04
C ILE A 480 -1.18 -13.77 -4.62
N ARG A 481 -0.39 -14.09 -3.58
CA ARG A 481 -0.71 -13.74 -2.19
C ARG A 481 -0.82 -12.24 -1.97
N TRP A 482 0.10 -11.47 -2.55
CA TRP A 482 0.08 -10.01 -2.44
C TRP A 482 -1.14 -9.40 -3.14
N THR A 483 -1.45 -9.88 -4.34
CA THR A 483 -2.62 -9.45 -5.10
C THR A 483 -3.90 -9.77 -4.33
N GLY A 484 -4.02 -10.99 -3.80
CA GLY A 484 -5.14 -11.41 -2.97
C GLY A 484 -5.28 -10.58 -1.69
N ALA A 485 -4.20 -10.35 -0.96
CA ALA A 485 -4.21 -9.54 0.25
C ALA A 485 -4.62 -8.07 -0.01
N ARG A 486 -4.27 -7.53 -1.19
CA ARG A 486 -4.70 -6.19 -1.60
C ARG A 486 -6.16 -6.16 -2.01
N LEU A 487 -6.66 -7.17 -2.72
CA LEU A 487 -8.08 -7.30 -3.04
C LEU A 487 -8.92 -7.46 -1.77
N LYS A 488 -8.46 -8.29 -0.82
CA LYS A 488 -9.10 -8.45 0.50
C LYS A 488 -9.16 -7.15 1.28
N ARG A 489 -8.05 -6.39 1.35
CA ARG A 489 -8.03 -5.08 2.04
C ARG A 489 -8.89 -4.03 1.35
N ARG A 490 -8.97 -4.05 0.02
CA ARG A 490 -9.64 -3.01 -0.77
C ARG A 490 -11.14 -3.24 -0.91
N TYR A 491 -11.57 -4.49 -1.03
CA TYR A 491 -12.96 -4.84 -1.34
C TYR A 491 -13.57 -5.84 -0.36
N GLY A 492 -12.85 -6.24 0.70
CA GLY A 492 -13.30 -7.26 1.65
C GLY A 492 -13.31 -8.69 1.09
N TRP A 493 -12.82 -8.92 -0.13
CA TRP A 493 -12.92 -10.22 -0.79
C TRP A 493 -12.17 -11.33 -0.06
N THR A 494 -12.84 -12.47 0.08
CA THR A 494 -12.30 -13.72 0.64
C THR A 494 -12.52 -14.86 -0.35
N ALA A 495 -11.91 -16.03 -0.09
CA ALA A 495 -12.20 -17.21 -0.89
C ALA A 495 -13.70 -17.56 -0.89
N SER A 496 -14.41 -17.30 0.22
CA SER A 496 -15.86 -17.52 0.34
C SER A 496 -16.69 -16.58 -0.54
N THR A 497 -16.19 -15.38 -0.85
CA THR A 497 -16.82 -14.49 -1.84
C THR A 497 -16.97 -15.17 -3.21
N PHE A 498 -16.13 -16.15 -3.53
CA PHE A 498 -16.11 -16.85 -4.81
C PHE A 498 -16.34 -18.37 -4.64
N SER A 499 -17.21 -18.78 -3.72
CA SER A 499 -17.63 -20.18 -3.57
C SER A 499 -18.92 -20.45 -4.34
N THR A 500 -19.09 -21.67 -4.88
CA THR A 500 -20.27 -22.05 -5.68
C THR A 500 -21.58 -22.11 -4.87
N GLU A 501 -21.52 -22.07 -3.54
CA GLU A 501 -22.69 -22.10 -2.65
C GLU A 501 -23.37 -20.73 -2.47
N SER A 502 -22.66 -19.61 -2.65
CA SER A 502 -23.27 -18.27 -2.55
C SER A 502 -24.14 -17.89 -3.75
N ALA A 503 -24.15 -18.70 -4.82
CA ALA A 503 -25.03 -18.51 -5.98
C ALA A 503 -26.46 -19.06 -5.80
N ASN A 504 -26.72 -19.83 -4.73
CA ASN A 504 -28.01 -20.49 -4.50
C ASN A 504 -28.92 -19.80 -3.48
N VAL A 505 -28.49 -18.68 -2.88
CA VAL A 505 -29.31 -17.94 -1.91
C VAL A 505 -30.25 -16.95 -2.62
N ASP A 506 -29.87 -16.43 -3.79
CA ASP A 506 -30.67 -15.43 -4.52
C ASP A 506 -31.75 -16.02 -5.43
N THR A 507 -31.76 -17.34 -5.70
CA THR A 507 -32.80 -17.98 -6.55
C THR A 507 -33.99 -18.52 -5.75
N ALA A 508 -33.91 -18.58 -4.43
CA ALA A 508 -35.03 -18.99 -3.57
C ALA A 508 -35.91 -17.81 -3.10
N ALA A 509 -35.43 -16.57 -3.20
CA ALA A 509 -36.14 -15.38 -2.73
C ALA A 509 -37.04 -14.70 -3.79
N GLU A 510 -37.02 -15.15 -5.05
CA GLU A 510 -37.91 -14.65 -6.12
C GLU A 510 -39.06 -15.61 -6.47
N ALA A 511 -39.24 -16.68 -5.68
CA ALA A 511 -40.34 -17.64 -5.85
C ALA A 511 -41.09 -17.89 -4.53
N GLU A 512 -41.57 -16.82 -3.90
CA GLU A 512 -42.72 -16.87 -2.98
C GLU A 512 -43.57 -15.60 -3.04
#